data_AF-A0A257ZJQ6-F1
#
_entry.id   AF-A0A257ZJQ6-F1
#
_cell.length_a   1.000
_cell.length_b   1.000
_cell.length_c   1.000
_cell.angle_alpha   90.00
_cell.angle_beta   90.00
_cell.angle_gamma   90.00
#
_symmetry.space_group_name_H-M   'P 1'
#
loop_
_entity.id
_entity.type
_entity.pdbx_description
1 polymer ?
#
loop_
_entity_poly.entity_id
_entity_poly.type
_entity_poly.pdbx_seq_one_letter_code
_entity_poly.pdbx_strand_id
1 'polypeptide(L)'
;MDPIASLPTPEECAADVNAAIAQKKITFTPASAELATDARPVLDRLAEILNDCPPIQLEIGGHTDSQGSEDSNKALSQARAETVLLALQGRRVDISGMTAVGFGETKPIADNETEEGREANRRIEFVLQGPQPLATGGQTPMPDGAIADTPVAAPPTGPGSAEDPAAAPTDPGAADPTVDPDNTTPPDETAAAPPADSAPPPDFSADTSPSIAPTEKTIRPLPRPAGLGAEEDQ
;
A
#
# COMPACT_ATOMS: atom_id res chain seq x y z
N MET A 1 16.32 22.19 39.56
CA MET A 1 15.39 21.16 39.07
C MET A 1 15.51 21.19 37.57
N ASP A 2 16.29 20.30 37.01
CA ASP A 2 16.57 20.28 35.57
C ASP A 2 15.29 19.86 34.83
N PRO A 3 14.68 20.73 34.02
CA PRO A 3 13.38 20.46 33.37
C PRO A 3 13.46 19.44 32.23
N ILE A 4 14.61 18.80 32.02
CA ILE A 4 14.89 17.83 30.95
C ILE A 4 14.87 16.37 31.45
N ALA A 5 14.72 16.13 32.76
CA ALA A 5 14.84 14.81 33.37
C ALA A 5 13.60 13.90 33.20
N SER A 6 12.70 14.16 32.26
CA SER A 6 11.46 13.38 32.11
C SER A 6 11.04 13.09 30.67
N LEU A 7 11.87 13.38 29.68
CA LEU A 7 11.63 12.90 28.32
C LEU A 7 12.27 11.52 28.13
N PRO A 8 11.56 10.58 27.46
CA PRO A 8 12.14 9.28 27.12
C PRO A 8 13.36 9.45 26.22
N THR A 9 14.30 8.51 26.32
CA THR A 9 15.46 8.46 25.42
C THR A 9 15.02 8.08 24.00
N PRO A 10 15.81 8.43 22.96
CA PRO A 10 15.53 8.00 21.59
C PRO A 10 15.39 6.49 21.41
N GLU A 11 16.16 5.71 22.18
CA GLU A 11 16.12 4.25 22.17
C GLU A 11 14.81 3.72 22.77
N GLU A 12 14.36 4.29 23.89
CA GLU A 12 13.07 3.95 24.50
C GLU A 12 11.90 4.30 23.57
N CYS A 13 11.96 5.47 22.93
CA CYS A 13 10.98 5.89 21.93
C CYS A 13 10.87 4.92 20.75
N ALA A 14 12.01 4.53 20.18
CA ALA A 14 12.03 3.55 19.10
C ALA A 14 11.50 2.19 19.56
N ALA A 15 11.79 1.78 20.79
CA ALA A 15 11.27 0.55 21.37
C ALA A 15 9.74 0.62 21.56
N ASP A 16 9.20 1.74 22.03
CA ASP A 16 7.75 1.94 22.22
C ASP A 16 6.99 1.94 20.90
N VAL A 17 7.55 2.59 19.87
CA VAL A 17 7.02 2.55 18.49
C VAL A 17 6.98 1.12 17.98
N ASN A 18 8.08 0.37 18.12
CA ASN A 18 8.16 -1.02 17.68
C ASN A 18 7.23 -1.94 18.50
N ALA A 19 7.03 -1.66 19.79
CA ALA A 19 6.06 -2.38 20.62
C ALA A 19 4.62 -2.14 20.16
N ALA A 20 4.28 -0.91 19.76
CA ALA A 20 2.95 -0.57 19.27
C ALA A 20 2.60 -1.30 17.96
N ILE A 21 3.53 -1.33 17.00
CA ILE A 21 3.32 -2.05 15.71
C ILE A 21 3.32 -3.57 15.89
N ALA A 22 4.05 -4.09 16.89
CA ALA A 22 4.05 -5.51 17.22
C ALA A 22 2.71 -5.97 17.83
N GLN A 23 2.06 -5.11 18.61
CA GLN A 23 0.72 -5.38 19.14
C GLN A 23 -0.35 -5.34 18.05
N LYS A 24 -0.26 -4.37 17.14
CA LYS A 24 -1.20 -4.24 16.02
C LYS A 24 -0.51 -3.72 14.77
N LYS A 25 -0.50 -4.55 13.73
CA LYS A 25 0.12 -4.23 12.44
C LYS A 25 -0.61 -3.08 11.73
N ILE A 26 0.14 -2.30 10.97
CA ILE A 26 -0.40 -1.33 10.01
C ILE A 26 -0.83 -2.12 8.76
N THR A 27 -2.12 -2.09 8.45
CA THR A 27 -2.71 -2.81 7.30
C THR A 27 -3.08 -1.85 6.17
N PHE A 28 -3.07 -2.38 4.95
CA PHE A 28 -3.35 -1.65 3.71
C PHE A 28 -4.48 -2.32 2.94
N THR A 29 -5.12 -1.59 2.02
CA THR A 29 -6.07 -2.21 1.09
C THR A 29 -5.31 -3.13 0.09
N PRO A 30 -5.98 -4.16 -0.46
CA PRO A 30 -5.34 -5.14 -1.33
C PRO A 30 -4.64 -4.48 -2.53
N ALA A 31 -3.41 -4.92 -2.81
CA ALA A 31 -2.57 -4.43 -3.92
C ALA A 31 -2.37 -2.89 -3.95
N SER A 32 -2.53 -2.22 -2.82
CA SER A 32 -2.48 -0.76 -2.74
C SER A 32 -1.59 -0.27 -1.59
N ALA A 33 -1.24 1.01 -1.66
CA ALA A 33 -0.57 1.77 -0.62
C ALA A 33 -1.54 2.57 0.27
N GLU A 34 -2.84 2.45 0.05
CA GLU A 34 -3.87 3.07 0.88
C GLU A 34 -4.01 2.34 2.22
N LEU A 35 -4.06 3.12 3.30
CA LEU A 35 -4.23 2.59 4.65
C LEU A 35 -5.65 2.06 4.86
N ALA A 36 -5.75 0.86 5.44
CA ALA A 36 -7.04 0.32 5.85
C ALA A 36 -7.61 1.10 7.04
N THR A 37 -8.95 1.08 7.19
CA THR A 37 -9.62 1.74 8.32
C THR A 37 -9.09 1.25 9.67
N ASP A 38 -8.76 -0.03 9.77
CA ASP A 38 -8.25 -0.66 10.99
C ASP A 38 -6.84 -0.22 11.39
N ALA A 39 -6.08 0.38 10.46
CA ALA A 39 -4.75 0.93 10.70
C ALA A 39 -4.80 2.31 11.38
N ARG A 40 -5.93 3.03 11.29
CA ARG A 40 -6.11 4.36 11.90
C ARG A 40 -5.79 4.40 13.41
N PRO A 41 -6.36 3.53 14.27
CA PRO A 41 -6.05 3.55 15.70
C PRO A 41 -4.59 3.22 16.00
N VAL A 42 -3.92 2.43 15.15
CA VAL A 42 -2.47 2.17 15.32
C VAL A 42 -1.68 3.44 15.06
N LEU A 43 -1.99 4.15 13.96
CA LEU A 43 -1.34 5.39 13.61
C LEU A 43 -1.60 6.51 14.63
N ASP A 44 -2.80 6.55 15.22
CA ASP A 44 -3.13 7.48 16.30
C ASP A 44 -2.25 7.18 17.52
N ARG A 45 -2.11 5.90 17.89
CA ARG A 45 -1.22 5.49 18.99
C ARG A 45 0.25 5.78 18.71
N LEU A 46 0.72 5.56 17.49
CA LEU A 46 2.08 5.91 17.09
C LEU A 46 2.33 7.41 17.18
N ALA A 47 1.35 8.23 16.78
CA ALA A 47 1.47 9.68 16.90
C ALA A 47 1.50 10.15 18.36
N GLU A 48 0.74 9.53 19.27
CA GLU A 48 0.85 9.81 20.70
C GLU A 48 2.28 9.57 21.21
N ILE A 49 2.83 8.38 20.94
CA ILE A 49 4.18 8.01 21.36
C ILE A 49 5.22 8.98 20.78
N LEU A 50 5.16 9.24 19.47
CA LEU A 50 6.14 10.07 18.77
C LEU A 50 6.08 11.55 19.15
N ASN A 51 4.93 12.06 19.62
CA ASN A 51 4.81 13.43 20.11
C ASN A 51 5.42 13.63 21.50
N ASP A 52 5.49 12.58 22.32
CA ASP A 52 6.14 12.60 23.63
C ASP A 52 7.66 12.36 23.53
N CYS A 53 8.14 12.00 22.34
CA CYS A 53 9.54 11.74 22.05
C CYS A 53 10.33 13.01 21.71
N PRO A 54 11.61 13.08 22.09
CA PRO A 54 12.50 14.11 21.56
C PRO A 54 12.68 13.95 20.04
N PRO A 55 13.28 14.92 19.33
CA PRO A 55 13.62 14.76 17.93
C PRO A 55 14.51 13.52 17.72
N ILE A 56 13.97 12.53 16.99
CA ILE A 56 14.62 11.26 16.69
C ILE A 56 14.71 11.04 15.19
N GLN A 57 15.69 10.24 14.77
CA GLN A 57 15.82 9.83 13.38
C GLN A 57 15.30 8.43 13.19
N LEU A 58 14.25 8.28 12.39
CA LEU A 58 13.61 7.00 12.15
C LEU A 58 13.54 6.71 10.66
N GLU A 59 13.88 5.49 10.28
CA GLU A 59 13.59 4.95 8.96
C GLU A 59 12.32 4.11 9.05
N ILE A 60 11.36 4.42 8.18
CA ILE A 60 10.14 3.65 7.98
C ILE A 60 10.40 2.68 6.82
N GLY A 61 10.66 1.42 7.15
CA GLY A 61 10.94 0.35 6.20
C GLY A 61 9.67 -0.34 5.74
N GLY A 62 9.38 -0.31 4.44
CA GLY A 62 8.30 -1.08 3.83
C GLY A 62 8.78 -2.40 3.25
N HIS A 63 8.07 -3.49 3.52
CA HIS A 63 8.42 -4.83 3.02
C HIS A 63 7.23 -5.52 2.35
N THR A 64 7.51 -6.33 1.34
CA THR A 64 6.54 -7.21 0.66
C THR A 64 6.98 -8.67 0.78
N ASP A 65 6.08 -9.58 0.42
CA ASP A 65 6.46 -10.95 0.10
C ASP A 65 7.10 -11.04 -1.30
N SER A 66 7.48 -12.26 -1.70
CA SER A 66 8.09 -12.55 -3.00
C SER A 66 7.10 -12.76 -4.15
N GLN A 67 5.80 -12.48 -3.95
CA GLN A 67 4.82 -12.62 -5.03
C GLN A 67 4.84 -11.38 -5.91
N GLY A 68 4.94 -11.59 -7.22
CA GLY A 68 4.99 -10.51 -8.21
C GLY A 68 6.41 -10.22 -8.70
N SER A 69 6.57 -9.09 -9.38
CA SER A 69 7.88 -8.65 -9.87
C SER A 69 8.60 -7.80 -8.81
N GLU A 70 9.92 -7.95 -8.69
CA GLU A 70 10.77 -7.16 -7.80
C GLU A 70 10.51 -5.64 -7.90
N ASP A 71 10.42 -5.09 -9.12
CA ASP A 71 10.17 -3.66 -9.35
C ASP A 71 8.82 -3.19 -8.79
N SER A 72 7.74 -3.97 -9.05
CA SER A 72 6.42 -3.67 -8.50
C SER A 72 6.41 -3.76 -6.96
N ASN A 73 7.09 -4.75 -6.40
CA ASN A 73 7.22 -4.93 -4.96
C ASN A 73 8.02 -3.79 -4.31
N LYS A 74 9.08 -3.34 -4.97
CA LYS A 74 9.86 -2.17 -4.56
C LYS A 74 9.04 -0.89 -4.59
N ALA A 75 8.31 -0.63 -5.68
CA ALA A 75 7.45 0.54 -5.81
C ALA A 75 6.30 0.53 -4.78
N LEU A 76 5.66 -0.62 -4.59
CA LEU A 76 4.55 -0.78 -3.63
C LEU A 76 5.01 -0.58 -2.18
N SER A 77 6.13 -1.20 -1.80
CA SER A 77 6.70 -1.01 -0.45
C SER A 77 7.13 0.43 -0.19
N GLN A 78 7.71 1.11 -1.19
CA GLN A 78 8.08 2.53 -1.09
C GLN A 78 6.83 3.38 -0.87
N ALA A 79 5.82 3.22 -1.72
CA ALA A 79 4.57 3.97 -1.60
C ALA A 79 3.88 3.72 -0.24
N ARG A 80 3.90 2.49 0.27
CA ARG A 80 3.35 2.17 1.60
C ARG A 80 4.08 2.88 2.73
N ALA A 81 5.42 2.87 2.70
CA ALA A 81 6.24 3.56 3.69
C ALA A 81 5.99 5.08 3.66
N GLU A 82 5.89 5.67 2.46
CA GLU A 82 5.54 7.08 2.26
C GLU A 82 4.14 7.41 2.77
N THR A 83 3.15 6.56 2.50
CA THR A 83 1.79 6.77 3.04
C THR A 83 1.79 6.78 4.56
N VAL A 84 2.55 5.91 5.22
CA VAL A 84 2.67 5.90 6.68
C VAL A 84 3.32 7.20 7.18
N LEU A 85 4.40 7.65 6.54
CA LEU A 85 5.06 8.92 6.84
C LEU A 85 4.08 10.11 6.74
N LEU A 86 3.35 10.21 5.63
CA LEU A 86 2.35 11.26 5.40
C LEU A 86 1.18 11.17 6.39
N ALA A 87 0.78 9.96 6.77
CA ALA A 87 -0.29 9.76 7.75
C ALA A 87 0.13 10.21 9.16
N LEU A 88 1.41 10.08 9.52
CA LEU A 88 1.97 10.62 10.77
C LEU A 88 2.09 12.15 10.69
N GLN A 89 2.52 12.70 9.55
CA GLN A 89 2.53 14.14 9.33
C GLN A 89 1.14 14.76 9.47
N GLY A 90 0.10 14.12 8.92
CA GLY A 90 -1.30 14.54 9.06
C GLY A 90 -1.80 14.53 10.52
N ARG A 91 -1.12 13.79 11.40
CA ARG A 91 -1.36 13.74 12.85
C ARG A 91 -0.48 14.71 13.64
N ARG A 92 0.21 15.62 12.94
CA ARG A 92 1.10 16.65 13.50
C ARG A 92 2.36 16.10 14.18
N VAL A 93 2.79 14.89 13.81
CA VAL A 93 4.11 14.37 14.21
C VAL A 93 5.20 15.09 13.42
N ASP A 94 6.29 15.47 14.08
CA ASP A 94 7.47 16.01 13.39
C ASP A 94 8.18 14.89 12.61
N ILE A 95 8.05 14.92 11.29
CA ILE A 95 8.66 13.94 10.38
C ILE A 95 10.03 14.39 9.85
N SER A 96 10.60 15.49 10.33
CA SER A 96 11.85 16.04 9.79
C SER A 96 13.05 15.11 9.95
N GLY A 97 13.03 14.25 10.98
CA GLY A 97 14.01 13.18 11.20
C GLY A 97 13.63 11.84 10.57
N MET A 98 12.51 11.75 9.85
CA MET A 98 11.97 10.48 9.37
C MET A 98 12.20 10.30 7.87
N THR A 99 12.59 9.08 7.46
CA THR A 99 12.79 8.72 6.05
C THR A 99 11.97 7.48 5.71
N ALA A 100 11.28 7.47 4.57
CA ALA A 100 10.54 6.31 4.08
C ALA A 100 11.36 5.53 3.05
N VAL A 101 11.55 4.23 3.26
CA VAL A 101 12.34 3.35 2.39
C VAL A 101 11.57 2.06 2.12
N GLY A 102 11.25 1.79 0.86
CA GLY A 102 10.73 0.52 0.40
C GLY A 102 11.85 -0.47 0.15
N PHE A 103 11.82 -1.63 0.79
CA PHE A 103 12.77 -2.73 0.57
C PHE A 103 12.24 -3.78 -0.41
N GLY A 104 10.95 -3.77 -0.74
CA GLY A 104 10.29 -4.85 -1.49
C GLY A 104 10.50 -6.18 -0.76
N GLU A 105 10.86 -7.20 -1.53
CA GLU A 105 11.12 -8.57 -1.05
C GLU A 105 12.58 -8.82 -0.64
N THR A 106 13.46 -7.82 -0.75
CA THR A 106 14.92 -8.01 -0.59
C THR A 106 15.38 -8.32 0.84
N LYS A 107 14.51 -8.13 1.84
CA LYS A 107 14.79 -8.37 3.27
C LYS A 107 13.68 -9.22 3.93
N PRO A 108 13.55 -10.50 3.56
CA PRO A 108 12.57 -11.40 4.18
C PRO A 108 13.00 -11.74 5.62
N ILE A 109 12.03 -11.86 6.51
CA ILE A 109 12.23 -12.31 7.91
C ILE A 109 11.72 -13.73 8.14
N ALA A 110 10.92 -14.24 7.21
CA ALA A 110 10.37 -15.58 7.23
C ALA A 110 10.38 -16.17 5.82
N ASP A 111 10.16 -17.49 5.75
CA ASP A 111 10.19 -18.25 4.50
C ASP A 111 9.02 -17.88 3.58
N ASN A 112 9.32 -17.51 2.33
CA ASN A 112 8.30 -17.11 1.36
C ASN A 112 7.51 -18.29 0.77
N GLU A 113 7.98 -19.53 0.99
CA GLU A 113 7.28 -20.73 0.53
C GLU A 113 5.99 -21.02 1.33
N THR A 114 5.81 -20.38 2.49
CA THR A 114 4.64 -20.57 3.37
C THR A 114 3.75 -19.32 3.40
N GLU A 115 2.43 -19.49 3.50
CA GLU A 115 1.53 -18.33 3.63
C GLU A 115 1.84 -17.52 4.89
N GLU A 116 2.12 -18.22 6.00
CA GLU A 116 2.47 -17.59 7.27
C GLU A 116 3.74 -16.73 7.15
N GLY A 117 4.75 -17.22 6.43
CA GLY A 117 5.99 -16.47 6.22
C GLY A 117 5.80 -15.30 5.26
N ARG A 118 4.98 -15.43 4.21
CA ARG A 118 4.61 -14.30 3.35
C ARG A 118 3.87 -13.20 4.13
N GLU A 119 2.92 -13.56 4.99
CA GLU A 119 2.23 -12.60 5.88
C GLU A 119 3.17 -11.92 6.89
N ALA A 120 4.22 -12.60 7.33
CA ALA A 120 5.25 -11.99 8.17
C ALA A 120 6.13 -11.00 7.38
N ASN A 121 6.41 -11.28 6.11
CA ASN A 121 7.22 -10.44 5.23
C ASN A 121 6.46 -9.16 4.80
N ARG A 122 5.14 -9.21 4.65
CA ARG A 122 4.26 -8.04 4.43
C ARG A 122 4.17 -7.14 5.68
N ARG A 123 5.19 -6.32 5.95
CA ARG A 123 5.27 -5.49 7.18
C ARG A 123 5.80 -4.07 6.95
N ILE A 124 5.56 -3.23 7.95
CA ILE A 124 6.21 -1.93 8.14
C ILE A 124 7.11 -2.04 9.38
N GLU A 125 8.32 -1.52 9.28
CA GLU A 125 9.33 -1.52 10.35
C GLU A 125 9.79 -0.09 10.63
N PHE A 126 10.15 0.19 11.89
CA PHE A 126 10.69 1.49 12.30
C PHE A 126 12.09 1.28 12.89
N VAL A 127 13.11 1.76 12.19
CA VAL A 127 14.51 1.59 12.59
C VAL A 127 15.07 2.93 13.05
N LEU A 128 15.63 2.97 14.26
CA LEU A 128 16.38 4.13 14.74
C LEU A 128 17.65 4.29 13.92
N GLN A 129 17.74 5.39 13.17
CA GLN A 129 18.96 5.78 12.51
C GLN A 129 19.84 6.43 13.58
N GLY A 130 21.09 5.94 13.71
CA GLY A 130 22.07 6.48 14.66
C GLY A 130 22.26 7.99 14.46
N PRO A 131 22.95 8.69 15.38
CA PRO A 131 23.04 10.14 15.36
C PRO A 131 23.75 10.63 14.10
N GLN A 132 23.02 10.82 13.01
CA GLN A 132 23.44 11.75 11.98
C GLN A 132 23.15 13.14 12.53
N PRO A 133 23.96 14.15 12.26
CA PRO A 133 23.55 15.51 12.54
C PRO A 133 22.24 15.74 11.79
N LEU A 134 21.15 16.06 12.50
CA LEU A 134 19.99 16.69 11.88
C LEU A 134 20.56 17.79 11.00
N ALA A 135 20.39 17.68 9.69
CA ALA A 135 20.93 18.65 8.75
C ALA A 135 20.27 20.00 9.07
N THR A 136 20.90 20.77 9.96
CA THR A 136 20.62 22.19 10.15
C THR A 136 20.66 22.78 8.76
N GLY A 137 19.54 23.33 8.32
CA GLY A 137 19.35 23.89 6.98
C GLY A 137 20.57 24.67 6.52
N GLY A 138 21.48 23.97 5.85
CA GLY A 138 22.65 24.52 5.22
C GLY A 138 22.21 24.81 3.81
N GLN A 139 21.80 26.05 3.57
CA GLN A 139 21.95 26.68 2.27
C GLN A 139 23.30 26.21 1.72
N THR A 140 23.30 25.36 0.69
CA THR A 140 24.50 25.13 -0.09
C THR A 140 25.00 26.51 -0.49
N PRO A 141 26.24 26.92 -0.14
CA PRO A 141 26.80 28.10 -0.78
C PRO A 141 26.81 27.78 -2.27
N MET A 142 26.01 28.53 -3.03
CA MET A 142 26.16 28.58 -4.48
C MET A 142 27.66 28.84 -4.73
N PRO A 143 28.36 28.02 -5.51
CA PRO A 143 29.69 28.40 -5.94
C PRO A 143 29.54 29.66 -6.81
N ASP A 144 30.03 30.79 -6.30
CA ASP A 144 30.31 31.96 -7.09
C ASP A 144 31.24 31.56 -8.25
N GLY A 145 30.73 31.65 -9.48
CA GLY A 145 31.55 31.68 -10.69
C GLY A 145 31.74 30.36 -11.42
N ALA A 146 30.75 29.97 -12.23
CA ALA A 146 31.00 29.33 -13.52
C ALA A 146 29.79 29.55 -14.44
N ILE A 147 29.77 30.70 -15.14
CA ILE A 147 28.95 30.86 -16.35
C ILE A 147 29.55 29.98 -17.46
N ALA A 148 29.14 28.72 -17.51
CA ALA A 148 29.32 27.89 -18.70
C ALA A 148 28.14 28.13 -19.63
N ASP A 149 28.39 28.95 -20.64
CA ASP A 149 27.54 29.17 -21.80
C ASP A 149 27.19 27.80 -22.44
N THR A 150 25.95 27.35 -22.24
CA THR A 150 25.40 26.19 -22.96
C THR A 150 24.00 26.59 -23.46
N PRO A 151 23.73 26.47 -24.76
CA PRO A 151 22.46 26.92 -25.32
C PRO A 151 21.30 26.04 -24.86
N VAL A 152 20.26 26.70 -24.37
CA VAL A 152 18.94 26.16 -24.06
C VAL A 152 18.36 25.52 -25.33
N ALA A 153 18.24 24.19 -25.33
CA ALA A 153 17.39 23.49 -26.29
C ALA A 153 15.92 23.80 -25.95
N ALA A 154 15.27 24.49 -26.88
CA ALA A 154 13.87 24.88 -26.82
C ALA A 154 12.92 23.66 -26.76
N PRO A 155 11.71 23.81 -26.18
CA PRO A 155 10.67 22.79 -26.23
C PRO A 155 10.02 22.72 -27.62
N PRO A 156 9.64 21.53 -28.14
CA PRO A 156 8.77 21.48 -29.31
C PRO A 156 7.34 21.89 -28.90
N THR A 157 6.98 23.12 -29.27
CA THR A 157 5.59 23.58 -29.32
C THR A 157 5.02 23.13 -30.65
N GLY A 158 4.20 22.08 -30.66
CA GLY A 158 3.38 21.73 -31.81
C GLY A 158 2.03 22.44 -31.73
N PRO A 159 1.60 23.22 -32.73
CA PRO A 159 0.24 23.72 -32.77
C PRO A 159 -0.68 22.64 -33.36
N GLY A 160 -1.83 22.45 -32.71
CA GLY A 160 -2.95 21.76 -33.31
C GLY A 160 -3.54 22.55 -34.48
N SER A 161 -4.04 21.84 -35.47
CA SER A 161 -5.13 22.31 -36.32
C SER A 161 -5.95 21.09 -36.70
N ALA A 162 -7.21 21.13 -36.26
CA ALA A 162 -8.27 20.22 -36.63
C ALA A 162 -8.64 20.43 -38.10
N GLU A 163 -9.00 19.35 -38.79
CA GLU A 163 -9.97 19.36 -39.89
C GLU A 163 -10.53 17.93 -40.06
N ASP A 164 -11.76 17.75 -39.57
CA ASP A 164 -12.75 16.75 -40.02
C ASP A 164 -13.62 17.50 -41.05
N PRO A 165 -14.07 16.93 -42.19
CA PRO A 165 -15.21 16.02 -42.11
C PRO A 165 -15.29 14.89 -43.18
N ALA A 166 -16.03 13.85 -42.81
CA ALA A 166 -16.96 13.07 -43.63
C ALA A 166 -16.44 12.10 -44.72
N ALA A 167 -16.63 10.79 -44.49
CA ALA A 167 -17.62 9.98 -45.21
C ALA A 167 -17.48 8.48 -44.83
N ALA A 168 -18.57 7.89 -44.34
CA ALA A 168 -18.87 6.46 -44.47
C ALA A 168 -19.92 6.31 -45.60
N PRO A 169 -20.38 5.11 -46.03
CA PRO A 169 -19.88 3.73 -45.82
C PRO A 169 -19.79 2.91 -47.14
N THR A 170 -19.16 1.73 -47.15
CA THR A 170 -19.62 0.53 -47.91
C THR A 170 -18.87 -0.75 -47.49
N ASP A 171 -19.68 -1.74 -47.13
CA ASP A 171 -19.43 -3.18 -46.88
C ASP A 171 -19.39 -3.99 -48.22
N PRO A 172 -19.39 -5.34 -48.29
CA PRO A 172 -18.45 -6.41 -47.86
C PRO A 172 -17.85 -7.22 -49.06
N GLY A 173 -16.93 -8.16 -48.79
CA GLY A 173 -16.61 -9.29 -49.70
C GLY A 173 -15.32 -10.02 -49.28
N ALA A 174 -15.37 -11.17 -48.59
CA ALA A 174 -15.63 -12.54 -49.06
C ALA A 174 -14.41 -13.25 -49.70
N ALA A 175 -14.03 -14.38 -49.08
CA ALA A 175 -13.42 -15.61 -49.66
C ALA A 175 -11.96 -15.51 -50.18
N ASP A 176 -11.03 -16.46 -50.07
CA ASP A 176 -10.92 -17.83 -49.51
C ASP A 176 -9.39 -18.22 -49.56
N PRO A 177 -8.92 -19.48 -49.35
CA PRO A 177 -7.64 -19.77 -48.71
C PRO A 177 -6.62 -20.49 -49.63
N THR A 178 -5.41 -20.69 -49.15
CA THR A 178 -4.43 -21.68 -49.65
C THR A 178 -3.65 -22.14 -48.41
N VAL A 179 -3.87 -23.31 -47.79
CA VAL A 179 -3.70 -24.71 -48.22
C VAL A 179 -2.32 -24.97 -48.87
N ASP A 180 -1.38 -25.45 -48.05
CA ASP A 180 -0.30 -26.34 -48.46
C ASP A 180 -0.41 -27.64 -47.64
N PRO A 181 -0.47 -28.82 -48.28
CA PRO A 181 -0.56 -30.13 -47.63
C PRO A 181 0.78 -30.88 -47.61
N ASP A 182 0.82 -31.91 -46.75
CA ASP A 182 1.70 -33.08 -46.82
C ASP A 182 3.20 -32.93 -46.46
N ASN A 183 3.54 -33.37 -45.24
CA ASN A 183 4.40 -34.56 -45.17
C ASN A 183 4.04 -35.45 -43.98
N THR A 184 3.54 -36.62 -44.35
CA THR A 184 3.14 -37.80 -43.58
C THR A 184 4.42 -38.58 -43.20
N THR A 185 4.71 -38.97 -41.95
CA THR A 185 4.46 -40.32 -41.37
C THR A 185 5.19 -40.49 -40.00
N PRO A 186 4.60 -41.20 -38.99
CA PRO A 186 5.14 -41.47 -37.62
C PRO A 186 5.62 -42.96 -37.47
N PRO A 187 5.66 -43.62 -36.28
CA PRO A 187 5.99 -43.27 -34.87
C PRO A 187 7.12 -44.17 -34.27
N ASP A 188 7.64 -43.86 -33.07
CA ASP A 188 8.08 -44.90 -32.10
C ASP A 188 8.06 -44.37 -30.64
N GLU A 189 7.66 -45.24 -29.73
CA GLU A 189 7.42 -45.11 -28.28
C GLU A 189 8.62 -44.51 -27.50
N THR A 190 8.46 -43.79 -26.37
CA THR A 190 8.15 -44.39 -25.05
C THR A 190 7.96 -43.30 -23.97
N ALA A 191 6.82 -43.40 -23.26
CA ALA A 191 6.48 -43.04 -21.87
C ALA A 191 7.06 -41.78 -21.15
N ALA A 192 6.17 -40.88 -20.71
CA ALA A 192 5.77 -40.72 -19.30
C ALA A 192 4.72 -39.60 -19.14
N ALA A 193 3.60 -39.92 -18.48
CA ALA A 193 2.47 -39.02 -18.19
C ALA A 193 2.78 -37.99 -17.07
N PRO A 194 2.04 -36.87 -17.03
CA PRO A 194 1.04 -36.70 -15.97
C PRO A 194 -0.36 -36.30 -16.49
N PRO A 195 -1.44 -36.54 -15.72
CA PRO A 195 -2.80 -36.22 -16.16
C PRO A 195 -3.07 -34.72 -16.16
N ALA A 196 -3.69 -34.26 -17.24
CA ALA A 196 -4.42 -33.01 -17.30
C ALA A 196 -5.73 -33.18 -16.53
N ASP A 197 -5.92 -32.41 -15.45
CA ASP A 197 -7.23 -32.22 -14.83
C ASP A 197 -7.75 -30.85 -15.27
N SER A 198 -8.45 -30.83 -16.40
CA SER A 198 -9.24 -29.69 -16.83
C SER A 198 -10.63 -29.84 -16.23
N ALA A 199 -10.81 -29.31 -15.03
CA ALA A 199 -12.13 -29.19 -14.43
C ALA A 199 -13.01 -28.29 -15.31
N PRO A 200 -14.23 -28.72 -15.69
CA PRO A 200 -15.17 -27.85 -16.38
C PRO A 200 -15.64 -26.71 -15.44
N PRO A 201 -16.03 -25.55 -15.99
CA PRO A 201 -16.54 -24.45 -15.16
C PRO A 201 -17.84 -24.87 -14.46
N PRO A 202 -18.10 -24.38 -13.23
CA PRO A 202 -19.33 -24.70 -12.51
C PRO A 202 -20.56 -24.16 -13.25
N ASP A 203 -21.56 -25.03 -13.44
CA ASP A 203 -22.89 -24.72 -13.94
C ASP A 203 -23.73 -24.09 -12.82
N PHE A 204 -24.02 -22.80 -12.93
CA PHE A 204 -24.83 -22.04 -11.95
C PHE A 204 -26.33 -22.06 -12.26
N SER A 205 -26.82 -22.93 -13.15
CA SER A 205 -28.21 -22.90 -13.62
C SER A 205 -29.23 -23.53 -12.66
N ALA A 206 -28.87 -23.85 -11.41
CA ALA A 206 -29.75 -24.55 -10.47
C ALA A 206 -29.84 -23.94 -9.05
N ASP A 207 -29.49 -22.67 -8.86
CA ASP A 207 -29.80 -22.00 -7.58
C ASP A 207 -31.28 -21.54 -7.56
N THR A 208 -32.16 -22.46 -7.23
CA THR A 208 -33.53 -22.14 -6.82
C THR A 208 -33.59 -22.14 -5.29
N SER A 209 -32.73 -21.34 -4.65
CA SER A 209 -32.82 -21.13 -3.21
C SER A 209 -34.00 -20.21 -2.91
N PRO A 210 -35.00 -20.64 -2.11
CA PRO A 210 -36.07 -19.75 -1.70
C PRO A 210 -35.49 -18.65 -0.80
N SER A 211 -35.76 -17.41 -1.19
CA SER A 211 -35.46 -16.20 -0.42
C SER A 211 -36.22 -16.22 0.90
N ILE A 212 -35.59 -16.75 1.97
CA ILE A 212 -36.11 -16.64 3.33
C ILE A 212 -35.76 -15.24 3.83
N ALA A 213 -36.76 -14.36 3.87
CA ALA A 213 -36.66 -13.06 4.52
C ALA A 213 -36.36 -13.25 6.03
N PRO A 214 -35.46 -12.46 6.62
CA PRO A 214 -35.29 -12.47 8.07
C PRO A 214 -36.53 -11.86 8.73
N THR A 215 -37.31 -12.69 9.43
CA THR A 215 -38.35 -12.21 10.35
C THR A 215 -37.67 -11.69 11.63
N GLU A 216 -37.04 -10.52 11.53
CA GLU A 216 -36.53 -9.83 12.70
C GLU A 216 -37.71 -9.27 13.51
N LYS A 217 -37.86 -9.79 14.72
CA LYS A 217 -38.89 -9.44 15.69
C LYS A 217 -38.60 -8.01 16.16
N THR A 218 -39.32 -7.03 15.60
CA THR A 218 -39.31 -5.62 16.04
C THR A 218 -39.47 -5.53 17.57
N ILE A 219 -38.37 -5.31 18.28
CA ILE A 219 -38.41 -4.97 19.71
C ILE A 219 -38.90 -3.53 19.80
N ARG A 220 -40.16 -3.34 20.21
CA ARG A 220 -40.67 -2.01 20.56
C ARG A 220 -39.87 -1.45 21.74
N PRO A 221 -39.45 -0.18 21.71
CA PRO A 221 -38.88 0.49 22.88
C PRO A 221 -39.90 0.49 24.04
N LEU A 222 -39.44 0.13 25.24
CA LEU A 222 -40.25 0.25 26.46
C LEU A 222 -40.62 1.72 26.72
N PRO A 223 -41.84 2.01 27.20
CA PRO A 223 -42.21 3.36 27.61
C PRO A 223 -41.37 3.81 28.81
N ARG A 224 -41.02 5.10 28.81
CA ARG A 224 -40.27 5.78 29.88
C ARG A 224 -41.00 5.58 31.23
N PRO A 225 -40.33 5.17 32.31
CA PRO A 225 -40.96 5.01 33.61
C PRO A 225 -41.50 6.36 34.10
N ALA A 226 -42.76 6.36 34.56
CA ALA A 226 -43.35 7.52 35.21
C ALA A 226 -42.77 7.65 36.62
N GLY A 227 -42.10 8.77 36.92
CA GLY A 227 -41.71 9.09 38.31
C GLY A 227 -40.32 9.67 38.55
N LEU A 228 -39.78 10.50 37.65
CA LEU A 228 -38.67 11.40 38.00
C LEU A 228 -39.08 12.82 37.62
N GLY A 229 -39.56 13.53 38.64
CA GLY A 229 -39.98 14.92 38.54
C GLY A 229 -38.81 15.83 38.18
N ALA A 230 -39.13 16.88 37.45
CA ALA A 230 -38.27 18.04 37.37
C ALA A 230 -38.25 18.70 38.76
N GLU A 231 -37.12 18.62 39.45
CA GLU A 231 -36.78 19.59 40.48
C GLU A 231 -36.31 20.85 39.76
N GLU A 232 -37.21 21.82 39.62
CA GLU A 232 -36.90 23.22 39.37
C GLU A 232 -36.24 23.77 40.65
N ASP A 233 -34.94 24.05 40.60
CA ASP A 233 -34.25 24.88 41.57
C ASP A 233 -34.32 26.35 41.12
N GLN A 234 -34.73 27.19 42.07
CA GLN A 234 -35.11 28.61 41.93
C GLN A 234 -33.93 29.54 41.75
#